data_AF-A0A969CZ80-F1
#
_entry.id   AF-A0A969CZ80-F1
#
_cell.length_a   1.000
_cell.length_b   1.000
_cell.length_c   1.000
_cell.angle_alpha   90.00
_cell.angle_beta   90.00
_cell.angle_gamma   90.00
#
_symmetry.space_group_name_H-M   'P 1'
#
loop_
_entity.id
_entity.type
_entity.pdbx_description
1 polymer ?
#
loop_
_entity_poly.entity_id
_entity_poly.type
_entity_poly.pdbx_seq_one_letter_code
_entity_poly.pdbx_strand_id
1 'polypeptide(L)'
;MRDIVEAHWRRIYNFVFRVTLDRERAERYSETVFVTASEQLAPANDFTPQQREIQLLRIATKVVEDRLPRQPELNFDILDETLRSEATRTDVVRSLSDPQRDFSLWELKQGCMTAVVNCLPPGERTAFVAANILKLSEDDGAEALGINVPAYKVRLSRARKKVGDYLAPRCEHVNPQNPCRCPARVGIAIAKGFIPAAGEVSLRKAQPYGRYGVGPGNQEDASLREISAVYGSLPEPEPPDQLRQRLLARFA
;
A
#
# COMPACT_ATOMS: atom_id res chain seq x y z
N MET A 1 -20.15 -14.41 12.28
CA MET A 1 -18.82 -14.20 11.68
C MET A 1 -18.89 -13.91 10.20
N ARG A 2 -19.70 -14.65 9.43
CA ARG A 2 -19.94 -14.40 8.01
C ARG A 2 -20.22 -12.93 7.66
N ASP A 3 -21.09 -12.25 8.41
CA ASP A 3 -21.41 -10.83 8.15
C ASP A 3 -20.21 -9.89 8.38
N ILE A 4 -19.39 -10.17 9.40
CA ILE A 4 -18.16 -9.43 9.69
C ILE A 4 -17.16 -9.62 8.54
N VAL A 5 -17.01 -10.85 8.05
CA VAL A 5 -16.17 -11.15 6.89
C VAL A 5 -16.66 -10.38 5.67
N GLU A 6 -17.95 -10.50 5.35
CA GLU A 6 -18.56 -9.84 4.18
C GLU A 6 -18.34 -8.32 4.21
N ALA A 7 -18.48 -7.69 5.37
CA ALA A 7 -18.33 -6.25 5.54
C ALA A 7 -16.85 -5.78 5.45
N HIS A 8 -15.90 -6.54 5.99
CA HIS A 8 -14.55 -6.03 6.26
C HIS A 8 -13.42 -6.69 5.45
N TRP A 9 -13.66 -7.80 4.75
CA TRP A 9 -12.58 -8.58 4.11
C TRP A 9 -11.73 -7.76 3.13
N ARG A 10 -12.33 -6.88 2.32
CA ARG A 10 -11.58 -6.04 1.36
C ARG A 10 -10.63 -5.09 2.07
N ARG A 11 -11.10 -4.47 3.14
CA ARG A 11 -10.32 -3.49 3.92
C ARG A 11 -9.15 -4.15 4.61
N ILE A 12 -9.36 -5.32 5.22
CA ILE A 12 -8.32 -6.11 5.85
C ILE A 12 -7.30 -6.59 4.82
N TYR A 13 -7.75 -7.12 3.67
CA TYR A 13 -6.84 -7.49 2.59
C TYR A 13 -6.02 -6.29 2.08
N ASN A 14 -6.64 -5.13 1.87
CA ASN A 14 -5.94 -3.92 1.45
C ASN A 14 -4.84 -3.52 2.45
N PHE A 15 -5.17 -3.47 3.75
CA PHE A 15 -4.19 -3.18 4.81
C PHE A 15 -3.04 -4.18 4.79
N VAL A 16 -3.34 -5.48 4.85
CA VAL A 16 -2.32 -6.53 4.91
C VAL A 16 -1.46 -6.52 3.65
N PHE A 17 -2.06 -6.41 2.45
CA PHE A 17 -1.31 -6.36 1.19
C PHE A 17 -0.36 -5.15 1.11
N ARG A 18 -0.80 -3.96 1.56
CA ARG A 18 0.08 -2.77 1.58
C ARG A 18 1.24 -2.95 2.55
N VAL A 19 1.02 -3.69 3.63
CA VAL A 19 2.04 -4.00 4.64
C VAL A 19 2.94 -5.16 4.23
N THR A 20 2.51 -6.12 3.42
CA THR A 20 3.35 -7.27 3.03
C THR A 20 4.00 -7.12 1.66
N LEU A 21 3.35 -6.38 0.74
CA LEU A 21 3.66 -6.33 -0.69
C LEU A 21 3.69 -7.71 -1.39
N ASP A 22 3.12 -8.72 -0.75
CA ASP A 22 3.14 -10.11 -1.19
C ASP A 22 1.71 -10.66 -1.12
N ARG A 23 1.22 -11.16 -2.26
CA ARG A 23 -0.16 -11.64 -2.43
C ARG A 23 -0.44 -12.88 -1.59
N GLU A 24 0.46 -13.85 -1.61
CA GLU A 24 0.27 -15.10 -0.86
C GLU A 24 0.28 -14.86 0.66
N ARG A 25 1.19 -14.00 1.14
CA ARG A 25 1.20 -13.53 2.53
C ARG A 25 -0.07 -12.76 2.83
N ALA A 26 -0.52 -11.88 1.94
CA ALA A 26 -1.72 -11.09 2.16
C ALA A 26 -2.98 -11.96 2.30
N GLU A 27 -3.15 -12.95 1.45
CA GLU A 27 -4.23 -13.94 1.53
C GLU A 27 -4.18 -14.70 2.86
N ARG A 28 -3.04 -15.34 3.13
CA ARG A 28 -2.85 -16.19 4.31
C ARG A 28 -3.01 -15.42 5.62
N TYR A 29 -2.51 -14.19 5.66
CA TYR A 29 -2.59 -13.35 6.86
C TYR A 29 -4.00 -12.79 7.02
N SER A 30 -4.70 -12.44 5.93
CA SER A 30 -6.12 -12.06 6.00
C SER A 30 -6.98 -13.21 6.54
N GLU A 31 -6.75 -14.45 6.08
CA GLU A 31 -7.42 -15.64 6.63
C GLU A 31 -7.11 -15.83 8.11
N THR A 32 -5.84 -15.70 8.50
CA THR A 32 -5.44 -15.75 9.91
C THR A 32 -6.17 -14.70 10.74
N VAL A 33 -6.30 -13.46 10.25
CA VAL A 33 -6.99 -12.39 10.96
C VAL A 33 -8.43 -12.77 11.28
N PHE A 34 -9.18 -13.29 10.30
CA PHE A 34 -10.57 -13.68 10.53
C PHE A 34 -10.72 -14.92 11.42
N VAL A 35 -9.79 -15.88 11.32
CA VAL A 35 -9.78 -17.05 12.23
C VAL A 35 -9.55 -16.59 13.66
N THR A 36 -8.50 -15.81 13.91
CA THR A 36 -8.21 -15.24 15.23
C THR A 36 -9.37 -14.38 15.74
N ALA A 37 -10.01 -13.60 14.86
CA ALA A 37 -11.17 -12.78 15.21
C ALA A 37 -12.38 -13.61 15.64
N SER A 38 -12.58 -14.80 15.05
CA SER A 38 -13.67 -15.70 15.45
C SER A 38 -13.51 -16.28 16.85
N GLU A 39 -12.27 -16.34 17.35
CA GLU A 39 -11.94 -16.84 18.68
C GLU A 39 -11.92 -15.71 19.73
N GLN A 40 -11.50 -14.49 19.34
CA GLN A 40 -11.20 -13.40 20.27
C GLN A 40 -12.26 -12.29 20.34
N LEU A 41 -13.03 -12.07 19.28
CA LEU A 41 -13.98 -10.95 19.26
C LEU A 41 -15.31 -11.35 19.88
N ALA A 42 -15.79 -10.49 20.79
CA ALA A 42 -17.16 -10.56 21.32
C ALA A 42 -18.21 -10.47 20.20
N PRO A 43 -19.46 -10.91 20.43
CA PRO A 43 -20.53 -10.86 19.44
C PRO A 43 -20.70 -9.48 18.78
N ALA A 44 -21.18 -9.46 17.54
CA ALA A 44 -21.24 -8.25 16.71
C ALA A 44 -22.16 -7.14 17.26
N ASN A 45 -23.16 -7.50 18.08
CA ASN A 45 -24.25 -6.60 18.48
C ASN A 45 -23.82 -5.43 19.38
N ASP A 46 -22.61 -5.49 19.96
CA ASP A 46 -22.14 -4.48 20.92
C ASP A 46 -21.25 -3.39 20.29
N PHE A 47 -20.96 -3.46 18.99
CA PHE A 47 -19.96 -2.60 18.34
C PHE A 47 -20.44 -2.01 17.01
N THR A 48 -20.06 -0.77 16.73
CA THR A 48 -20.27 -0.16 15.41
C THR A 48 -19.38 -0.83 14.34
N PRO A 49 -19.73 -0.72 13.04
CA PRO A 49 -18.88 -1.22 11.97
C PRO A 49 -17.44 -0.68 12.02
N GLN A 50 -17.26 0.59 12.40
CA GLN A 50 -15.94 1.21 12.55
C GLN A 50 -15.15 0.61 13.71
N GLN A 51 -15.77 0.44 14.88
CA GLN A 51 -15.11 -0.21 16.03
C GLN A 51 -14.69 -1.65 15.70
N ARG A 52 -15.54 -2.37 14.96
CA ARG A 52 -15.21 -3.71 14.49
C ARG A 52 -14.04 -3.71 13.51
N GLU A 53 -14.01 -2.77 12.57
CA GLU A 53 -12.88 -2.60 11.65
C GLU A 53 -11.58 -2.35 12.41
N ILE A 54 -11.58 -1.46 13.40
CA ILE A 54 -10.40 -1.14 14.20
C ILE A 54 -9.89 -2.37 14.97
N GLN A 55 -10.79 -3.18 15.54
CA GLN A 55 -10.42 -4.42 16.23
C GLN A 55 -9.83 -5.47 15.27
N LEU A 56 -10.38 -5.60 14.06
CA LEU A 56 -9.81 -6.47 13.03
C LEU A 56 -8.44 -5.98 12.56
N LEU A 57 -8.26 -4.66 12.40
CA LEU A 57 -6.97 -4.06 12.08
C LEU A 57 -5.96 -4.27 13.21
N ARG A 58 -6.38 -4.27 14.48
CA ARG A 58 -5.52 -4.63 15.62
C ARG A 58 -5.01 -6.06 15.53
N ILE A 59 -5.88 -7.01 15.21
CA ILE A 59 -5.48 -8.39 14.95
C ILE A 59 -4.54 -8.45 13.74
N ALA A 60 -4.85 -7.74 12.65
CA ALA A 60 -4.02 -7.68 11.46
C ALA A 60 -2.62 -7.13 11.75
N THR A 61 -2.51 -6.02 12.48
CA THR A 61 -1.24 -5.43 12.93
C THR A 61 -0.43 -6.44 13.72
N LYS A 62 -1.06 -7.15 14.67
CA LYS A 62 -0.38 -8.19 15.44
C LYS A 62 0.14 -9.32 14.53
N VAL A 63 -0.70 -9.83 13.63
CA VAL A 63 -0.32 -10.91 12.69
C VAL A 63 0.84 -10.50 11.81
N VAL A 64 0.84 -9.28 11.26
CA VAL A 64 1.93 -8.81 10.39
C VAL A 64 3.20 -8.52 11.18
N GLU A 65 3.13 -7.87 12.35
CA GLU A 65 4.32 -7.58 13.18
C GLU A 65 4.95 -8.87 13.75
N ASP A 66 4.16 -9.87 14.09
CA ASP A 66 4.65 -11.15 14.63
C ASP A 66 5.28 -12.05 13.54
N ARG A 67 4.82 -11.95 12.29
CA ARG A 67 5.25 -12.85 11.19
C ARG A 67 6.24 -12.24 10.20
N LEU A 68 6.29 -10.91 10.09
CA LEU A 68 7.27 -10.25 9.23
C LEU A 68 8.62 -10.17 9.94
N PRO A 69 9.74 -10.26 9.18
CA PRO A 69 11.06 -10.06 9.77
C PRO A 69 11.17 -8.64 10.35
N ARG A 70 11.88 -8.52 11.48
CA ARG A 70 12.12 -7.22 12.14
C ARG A 70 12.85 -6.25 11.23
N GLN A 71 13.79 -6.76 10.45
CA GLN A 71 14.46 -5.99 9.41
C GLN A 71 13.64 -6.09 8.11
N PRO A 72 13.37 -4.96 7.45
CA PRO A 72 12.73 -4.96 6.14
C PRO A 72 13.50 -5.80 5.12
N GLU A 73 12.79 -6.67 4.39
CA GLU A 73 13.35 -7.45 3.27
C GLU A 73 13.74 -6.55 2.09
N LEU A 74 13.09 -5.39 1.98
CA LEU A 74 13.41 -4.33 1.05
C LEU A 74 13.99 -3.14 1.82
N ASN A 75 14.98 -2.46 1.26
CA ASN A 75 15.46 -1.18 1.77
C ASN A 75 15.59 -0.17 0.63
N PHE A 76 15.90 1.09 0.99
CA PHE A 76 16.00 2.16 0.00
C PHE A 76 17.12 1.94 -1.02
N ASP A 77 18.25 1.35 -0.61
CA ASP A 77 19.37 1.08 -1.53
C ASP A 77 19.01 0.02 -2.58
N ILE A 78 18.33 -1.06 -2.17
CA ILE A 78 17.82 -2.10 -3.09
C ILE A 78 16.79 -1.49 -4.05
N LEU A 79 15.92 -0.59 -3.57
CA LEU A 79 14.94 0.07 -4.42
C LEU A 79 15.61 1.02 -5.43
N ASP A 80 16.67 1.72 -5.00
CA ASP A 80 17.52 2.55 -5.86
C ASP A 80 18.22 1.71 -6.92
N GLU A 81 18.82 0.60 -6.53
CA GLU A 81 19.45 -0.35 -7.45
C GLU A 81 18.45 -0.91 -8.45
N THR A 82 17.23 -1.23 -8.01
CA THR A 82 16.19 -1.79 -8.88
C THR A 82 15.70 -0.78 -9.92
N LEU A 83 15.48 0.48 -9.53
CA LEU A 83 14.81 1.47 -10.40
C LEU A 83 15.77 2.47 -11.06
N ARG A 84 17.00 2.60 -10.55
CA ARG A 84 17.92 3.70 -10.89
C ARG A 84 19.38 3.29 -11.11
N SER A 85 19.71 2.01 -11.10
CA SER A 85 21.07 1.53 -11.41
C SER A 85 21.51 1.76 -12.85
N GLU A 86 20.55 1.76 -13.79
CA GLU A 86 20.81 1.78 -15.22
C GLU A 86 20.27 3.04 -15.90
N ALA A 87 20.79 3.33 -17.09
CA ALA A 87 20.27 4.37 -17.95
C ALA A 87 18.83 4.07 -18.39
N THR A 88 18.05 5.12 -18.60
CA THR A 88 16.64 5.01 -19.03
C THR A 88 16.50 4.18 -20.31
N ARG A 89 15.73 3.10 -20.24
CA ARG A 89 15.35 2.25 -21.38
C ARG A 89 14.19 2.86 -22.18
N THR A 90 14.48 3.93 -22.92
CA THR A 90 13.46 4.72 -23.65
C THR A 90 12.82 3.95 -24.82
N ASP A 91 13.53 2.99 -25.39
CA ASP A 91 13.08 2.09 -26.45
C ASP A 91 11.86 1.27 -26.02
N VAL A 92 11.90 0.69 -24.83
CA VAL A 92 10.79 -0.11 -24.26
C VAL A 92 9.53 0.73 -24.10
N VAL A 93 9.64 1.97 -23.61
CA VAL A 93 8.46 2.83 -23.38
C VAL A 93 7.89 3.36 -24.70
N ARG A 94 8.74 3.58 -25.70
CA ARG A 94 8.33 4.07 -27.03
C ARG A 94 7.59 3.01 -27.85
N SER A 95 7.87 1.72 -27.64
CA SER A 95 7.18 0.63 -28.34
C SER A 95 5.80 0.28 -27.77
N LEU A 96 5.46 0.75 -26.57
CA LEU A 96 4.14 0.56 -25.98
C LEU A 96 3.09 1.44 -26.66
N SER A 97 1.91 0.87 -26.92
CA SER A 97 0.70 1.65 -27.23
C SER A 97 0.31 2.56 -26.07
N ASP A 98 -0.48 3.61 -26.31
CA ASP A 98 -0.90 4.54 -25.26
C ASP A 98 -1.60 3.85 -24.07
N PRO A 99 -2.55 2.90 -24.27
CA PRO A 99 -3.16 2.18 -23.15
C PRO A 99 -2.15 1.32 -22.36
N GLN A 100 -1.22 0.66 -23.05
CA GLN A 100 -0.17 -0.12 -22.40
C GLN A 100 0.79 0.76 -21.59
N ARG A 101 1.17 1.91 -22.16
CA ARG A 101 2.05 2.88 -21.50
C ARG A 101 1.39 3.44 -20.25
N ASP A 102 0.13 3.86 -20.35
CA ASP A 102 -0.62 4.40 -19.21
C ASP A 102 -0.77 3.36 -18.11
N PHE A 103 -1.07 2.11 -18.48
CA PHE A 103 -1.10 0.99 -17.55
C PHE A 103 0.24 0.79 -16.84
N SER A 104 1.36 0.70 -17.58
CA SER A 104 2.68 0.49 -16.97
C SER A 104 3.14 1.67 -16.10
N LEU A 105 2.81 2.91 -16.48
CA LEU A 105 3.07 4.09 -15.66
C LEU A 105 2.28 4.07 -14.35
N TRP A 106 1.00 3.71 -14.44
CA TRP A 106 0.14 3.54 -13.29
C TRP A 106 0.67 2.43 -12.37
N GLU A 107 0.98 1.25 -12.91
CA GLU A 107 1.49 0.11 -12.15
C GLU A 107 2.82 0.46 -11.47
N LEU A 108 3.73 1.14 -12.18
CA LEU A 108 4.99 1.60 -11.61
C LEU A 108 4.79 2.53 -10.43
N LYS A 109 3.91 3.53 -10.56
CA LYS A 109 3.61 4.46 -9.47
C LYS A 109 3.09 3.68 -8.26
N GLN A 110 2.12 2.78 -8.44
CA GLN A 110 1.57 2.00 -7.34
C GLN A 110 2.62 1.10 -6.68
N GLY A 111 3.41 0.38 -7.49
CA GLY A 111 4.49 -0.49 -7.05
C GLY A 111 5.55 0.28 -6.28
N CYS A 112 6.08 1.36 -6.85
CA CYS A 112 7.12 2.19 -6.24
C CYS A 112 6.66 2.82 -4.92
N MET A 113 5.47 3.44 -4.88
CA MET A 113 4.97 4.03 -3.63
C MET A 113 4.77 2.95 -2.55
N THR A 114 4.26 1.78 -2.91
CA THR A 114 4.11 0.68 -1.93
C THR A 114 5.46 0.14 -1.48
N ALA A 115 6.43 -0.01 -2.39
CA ALA A 115 7.79 -0.45 -2.10
C ALA A 115 8.52 0.49 -1.12
N VAL A 116 8.34 1.81 -1.26
CA VAL A 116 8.91 2.80 -0.33
C VAL A 116 8.41 2.60 1.10
N VAL A 117 7.12 2.32 1.28
CA VAL A 117 6.55 1.99 2.60
C VAL A 117 7.09 0.66 3.12
N ASN A 118 7.35 -0.29 2.22
CA ASN A 118 7.93 -1.59 2.57
C ASN A 118 9.44 -1.54 2.89
N CYS A 119 10.11 -0.40 2.68
CA CYS A 119 11.45 -0.14 3.21
C CYS A 119 11.46 0.18 4.72
N LEU A 120 10.28 0.42 5.31
CA LEU A 120 10.14 0.70 6.74
C LEU A 120 10.04 -0.60 7.56
N PRO A 121 10.53 -0.60 8.82
CA PRO A 121 10.24 -1.67 9.78
C PRO A 121 8.73 -1.91 9.93
N PRO A 122 8.28 -3.15 10.20
CA PRO A 122 6.84 -3.50 10.22
C PRO A 122 5.97 -2.54 11.05
N GLY A 123 6.40 -2.15 12.26
CA GLY A 123 5.60 -1.26 13.10
C GLY A 123 5.53 0.21 12.64
N GLU A 124 6.49 0.69 11.86
CA GLU A 124 6.40 2.00 11.20
C GLU A 124 5.53 1.91 9.94
N ARG A 125 5.60 0.77 9.24
CA ARG A 125 4.80 0.46 8.04
C ARG A 125 3.31 0.46 8.35
N THR A 126 2.89 -0.25 9.39
CA THR A 126 1.49 -0.33 9.84
C THR A 126 0.94 1.04 10.22
N ALA A 127 1.71 1.83 10.98
CA ALA A 127 1.34 3.20 11.35
C ALA A 127 1.16 4.11 10.12
N PHE A 128 2.08 4.01 9.14
CA PHE A 128 2.02 4.82 7.93
C PHE A 128 0.80 4.47 7.07
N VAL A 129 0.50 3.18 6.89
CA VAL A 129 -0.65 2.69 6.13
C VAL A 129 -1.96 3.10 6.81
N ALA A 130 -2.06 2.94 8.13
CA ALA A 130 -3.23 3.36 8.92
C ALA A 130 -3.53 4.86 8.73
N ALA A 131 -2.51 5.71 8.85
CA ALA A 131 -2.68 7.16 8.74
C ALA A 131 -2.94 7.65 7.30
N ASN A 132 -2.12 7.22 6.33
CA ASN A 132 -2.09 7.88 5.01
C ASN A 132 -2.90 7.14 3.94
N ILE A 133 -3.15 5.84 4.10
CA ILE A 133 -3.91 5.04 3.12
C ILE A 133 -5.32 4.80 3.66
N LEU A 134 -5.44 4.33 4.90
CA LEU A 134 -6.73 4.08 5.52
C LEU A 134 -7.39 5.36 6.07
N LYS A 135 -6.61 6.44 6.27
CA LYS A 135 -7.08 7.75 6.76
C LYS A 135 -7.72 7.69 8.15
N LEU A 136 -7.20 6.82 9.02
CA LEU A 136 -7.65 6.73 10.40
C LEU A 136 -7.21 7.97 11.22
N SER A 137 -8.02 8.31 12.22
CA SER A 137 -7.64 9.29 13.25
C SER A 137 -6.44 8.80 14.06
N GLU A 138 -5.83 9.68 14.86
CA GLU A 138 -4.71 9.27 15.72
C GLU A 138 -5.14 8.26 16.79
N ASP A 139 -6.36 8.41 17.31
CA ASP A 139 -6.93 7.51 18.31
C ASP A 139 -7.26 6.14 17.70
N ASP A 140 -7.97 6.12 16.57
CA ASP A 140 -8.31 4.89 15.84
C ASP A 140 -7.05 4.18 15.35
N GLY A 141 -6.05 4.94 14.89
CA GLY A 141 -4.76 4.41 14.46
C GLY A 141 -3.98 3.79 15.62
N ALA A 142 -3.98 4.42 16.79
CA ALA A 142 -3.35 3.86 17.99
C ALA A 142 -4.05 2.57 18.44
N GLU A 143 -5.38 2.56 18.45
CA GLU A 143 -6.18 1.37 18.77
C GLU A 143 -5.96 0.23 17.77
N ALA A 144 -5.98 0.54 16.47
CA ALA A 144 -5.70 -0.41 15.39
C ALA A 144 -4.27 -0.95 15.40
N LEU A 145 -3.33 -0.27 16.05
CA LEU A 145 -1.97 -0.77 16.27
C LEU A 145 -1.80 -1.44 17.65
N GLY A 146 -2.79 -1.35 18.53
CA GLY A 146 -2.73 -1.90 19.88
C GLY A 146 -1.72 -1.21 20.79
N ILE A 147 -1.45 0.07 20.55
CA ILE A 147 -0.50 0.90 21.31
C ILE A 147 -1.17 2.18 21.82
N ASN A 148 -0.53 2.91 22.73
CA ASN A 148 -1.06 4.21 23.16
C ASN A 148 -0.81 5.30 22.10
N VAL A 149 -1.63 6.36 22.15
CA VAL A 149 -1.59 7.48 21.19
C VAL A 149 -0.21 8.15 21.11
N PRO A 150 0.51 8.44 22.22
CA PRO A 150 1.88 8.97 22.14
C PRO A 150 2.85 8.06 21.38
N ALA A 151 2.81 6.74 21.62
CA ALA A 151 3.65 5.78 20.91
C ALA A 151 3.30 5.70 19.42
N TYR A 152 2.01 5.78 19.08
CA TYR A 152 1.55 5.86 17.69
C TYR A 152 2.11 7.10 16.98
N LYS A 153 2.01 8.28 17.60
CA LYS A 153 2.56 9.54 17.07
C LYS A 153 4.05 9.44 16.79
N VAL A 154 4.82 8.85 17.71
CA VAL A 154 6.26 8.64 17.54
C VAL A 154 6.56 7.71 16.36
N ARG A 155 5.86 6.57 16.26
CA ARG A 155 6.02 5.62 15.13
C ARG A 155 5.67 6.29 13.80
N LEU A 156 4.54 6.98 13.73
CA LEU A 156 4.08 7.67 12.52
C LEU A 156 5.02 8.80 12.11
N SER A 157 5.54 9.58 13.06
CA SER A 157 6.52 10.64 12.80
C SER A 157 7.81 10.07 12.19
N ARG A 158 8.35 8.96 12.74
CA ARG A 158 9.52 8.28 12.18
C ARG A 158 9.26 7.76 10.77
N ALA A 159 8.10 7.14 10.54
CA ALA A 159 7.71 6.66 9.23
C ALA A 159 7.61 7.80 8.20
N ARG A 160 6.91 8.90 8.55
CA ARG A 160 6.79 10.09 7.70
C ARG A 160 8.15 10.70 7.38
N LYS A 161 9.04 10.81 8.37
CA LYS A 161 10.39 11.33 8.17
C LYS A 161 11.17 10.47 7.16
N LYS A 162 11.22 9.15 7.34
CA LYS A 162 11.95 8.25 6.41
C LYS A 162 11.39 8.29 4.98
N VAL A 163 10.06 8.25 4.84
CA VAL A 163 9.41 8.36 3.53
C VAL A 163 9.64 9.74 2.91
N GLY A 164 9.60 10.80 3.71
CA GLY A 164 9.88 12.18 3.30
C GLY A 164 11.32 12.36 2.82
N ASP A 165 12.29 11.98 3.64
CA ASP A 165 13.73 12.04 3.33
C ASP A 165 14.06 11.27 2.03
N TYR A 166 13.35 10.18 1.75
CA TYR A 166 13.50 9.41 0.52
C TYR A 166 12.83 10.07 -0.70
N LEU A 167 11.54 10.42 -0.60
CA LEU A 167 10.74 10.86 -1.75
C LEU A 167 10.93 12.34 -2.10
N ALA A 168 11.08 13.21 -1.10
CA ALA A 168 11.08 14.66 -1.30
C ALA A 168 12.14 15.17 -2.30
N PRO A 169 13.39 14.67 -2.31
CA PRO A 169 14.38 15.09 -3.31
C PRO A 169 14.36 14.26 -4.60
N ARG A 170 13.48 13.24 -4.70
CA ARG A 170 13.57 12.21 -5.75
C ARG A 170 12.34 12.10 -6.63
N CYS A 171 11.13 12.11 -6.09
CA CYS A 171 9.94 11.67 -6.82
C CYS A 171 9.19 12.83 -7.50
N GLU A 172 8.91 12.71 -8.81
CA GLU A 172 8.13 13.71 -9.57
C GLU A 172 6.72 13.92 -9.03
N HIS A 173 6.16 12.92 -8.32
CA HIS A 173 4.83 13.02 -7.72
C HIS A 173 4.79 13.85 -6.43
N VAL A 174 5.95 14.16 -5.84
CA VAL A 174 6.09 15.05 -4.67
C VAL A 174 6.50 16.45 -5.12
N ASN A 175 7.47 16.55 -6.02
CA ASN A 175 7.89 17.80 -6.64
C ASN A 175 8.15 17.55 -8.14
N PRO A 176 7.50 18.28 -9.06
CA PRO A 176 7.67 18.07 -10.50
C PRO A 176 9.10 18.30 -11.03
N GLN A 177 9.94 19.02 -10.28
CA GLN A 177 11.35 19.25 -10.62
C GLN A 177 12.28 18.09 -10.23
N ASN A 178 11.77 17.11 -9.49
CA ASN A 178 12.58 15.99 -9.05
C ASN A 178 13.04 15.08 -10.21
N PRO A 179 14.19 14.40 -10.06
CA PRO A 179 14.83 13.64 -11.13
C PRO A 179 14.17 12.28 -11.42
N CYS A 180 13.50 11.65 -10.45
CA CYS A 180 12.82 10.37 -10.68
C CYS A 180 11.45 10.61 -11.32
N ARG A 181 11.37 10.31 -12.62
CA ARG A 181 10.16 10.41 -13.43
C ARG A 181 9.69 9.03 -13.85
N CYS A 182 8.44 8.66 -13.60
CA CYS A 182 7.93 7.32 -13.91
C CYS A 182 8.14 6.94 -15.39
N PRO A 183 7.93 7.83 -16.39
CA PRO A 183 8.23 7.52 -17.79
C PRO A 183 9.69 7.14 -18.07
N ALA A 184 10.63 7.65 -17.28
CA ALA A 184 12.05 7.30 -17.38
C ALA A 184 12.41 6.00 -16.63
N ARG A 185 11.46 5.39 -15.93
CA ARG A 185 11.70 4.27 -15.02
C ARG A 185 10.94 3.00 -15.44
N VAL A 186 9.86 3.12 -16.20
CA VAL A 186 9.04 1.98 -16.68
C VAL A 186 9.87 0.90 -17.36
N GLY A 187 10.76 1.27 -18.30
CA GLY A 187 11.53 0.28 -19.05
C GLY A 187 12.48 -0.55 -18.17
N ILE A 188 13.11 0.05 -17.17
CA ILE A 188 13.95 -0.67 -16.20
C ILE A 188 13.07 -1.51 -15.26
N ALA A 189 11.95 -0.96 -14.81
CA ALA A 189 11.02 -1.65 -13.92
C ALA A 189 10.47 -2.94 -14.53
N ILE A 190 10.12 -2.92 -15.82
CA ILE A 190 9.71 -4.13 -16.56
C ILE A 190 10.89 -5.11 -16.67
N ALA A 191 12.07 -4.62 -17.07
CA ALA A 191 13.24 -5.47 -17.29
C ALA A 191 13.73 -6.20 -16.03
N LYS A 192 13.60 -5.58 -14.85
CA LYS A 192 13.96 -6.15 -13.56
C LYS A 192 12.80 -6.93 -12.92
N GLY A 193 11.66 -7.05 -13.60
CA GLY A 193 10.46 -7.72 -13.06
C GLY A 193 9.81 -7.00 -11.88
N PHE A 194 10.10 -5.71 -11.68
CA PHE A 194 9.48 -4.90 -10.62
C PHE A 194 8.00 -4.62 -10.90
N ILE A 195 7.64 -4.50 -12.17
CA ILE A 195 6.26 -4.49 -12.65
C ILE A 195 6.11 -5.50 -13.80
N PRO A 196 4.92 -6.06 -14.02
CA PRO A 196 4.66 -6.94 -15.15
C PRO A 196 4.89 -6.24 -16.50
N ALA A 197 5.22 -7.02 -17.52
CA ALA A 197 5.27 -6.53 -18.88
C ALA A 197 3.86 -6.18 -19.37
N ALA A 198 3.76 -5.19 -20.26
CA ALA A 198 2.46 -4.82 -20.83
C ALA A 198 1.83 -5.99 -21.59
N GLY A 199 0.58 -6.32 -21.26
CA GLY A 199 -0.14 -7.48 -21.82
C GLY A 199 -0.13 -8.72 -20.92
N GLU A 200 0.68 -8.73 -19.86
CA GLU A 200 0.50 -9.68 -18.77
C GLU A 200 -0.72 -9.28 -17.91
N VAL A 201 -1.40 -10.27 -17.34
CA VAL A 201 -2.56 -10.04 -16.48
C VAL A 201 -2.09 -9.36 -15.20
N SER A 202 -2.41 -8.06 -15.07
CA SER A 202 -2.28 -7.38 -13.79
C SER A 202 -3.54 -7.57 -12.97
N LEU A 203 -3.32 -8.00 -11.73
CA LEU A 203 -4.34 -8.15 -10.71
C LEU A 203 -4.58 -6.81 -10.00
N ARG A 204 -4.50 -5.70 -10.72
CA ARG A 204 -4.93 -4.39 -10.27
C ARG A 204 -5.63 -3.71 -11.44
N LYS A 205 -6.92 -3.40 -11.28
CA LYS A 205 -7.66 -2.59 -12.26
C LYS A 205 -6.98 -1.24 -12.50
N ALA A 206 -6.47 -1.06 -13.70
CA ALA A 206 -5.82 0.17 -14.15
C ALA A 206 -6.72 1.39 -13.91
N GLN A 207 -6.14 2.46 -13.37
CA GLN A 207 -6.75 3.79 -13.43
C GLN A 207 -5.90 4.69 -14.31
N PRO A 208 -6.46 5.77 -14.88
CA PRO A 208 -5.67 6.74 -15.63
C PRO A 208 -4.43 7.15 -14.83
N TYR A 209 -3.27 7.13 -15.48
CA TYR A 209 -2.02 7.53 -14.83
C TYR A 209 -2.08 9.01 -14.44
N GLY A 210 -2.41 9.27 -13.17
CA GLY A 210 -2.42 10.62 -12.62
C GLY A 210 -1.00 11.13 -12.40
N ARG A 211 -0.53 12.01 -13.29
CA ARG A 211 0.70 12.80 -13.09
C ARG A 211 0.57 13.74 -11.89
N TYR A 212 1.69 14.34 -11.50
CA TYR A 212 1.68 15.52 -10.62
C TYR A 212 0.62 16.54 -11.08
N GLY A 213 -0.13 17.15 -10.17
CA GLY A 213 -1.29 18.03 -10.44
C GLY A 213 -2.56 17.39 -11.04
N VAL A 214 -2.50 16.27 -11.77
CA VAL A 214 -3.65 15.82 -12.60
C VAL A 214 -4.56 14.83 -11.86
N GLY A 215 -5.78 15.24 -11.53
CA GLY A 215 -6.84 14.40 -10.94
C GLY A 215 -8.05 15.23 -10.49
N PRO A 216 -9.29 14.69 -10.54
CA PRO A 216 -10.49 15.42 -10.13
C PRO A 216 -10.39 15.78 -8.64
N GLY A 217 -10.37 17.09 -8.34
CA GLY A 217 -10.24 17.63 -6.97
C GLY A 217 -8.89 18.25 -6.62
N ASN A 218 -7.91 18.26 -7.54
CA ASN A 218 -6.70 19.07 -7.33
C ASN A 218 -6.98 20.52 -7.70
N GLN A 219 -7.04 21.38 -6.69
CA GLN A 219 -6.91 22.82 -6.90
C GLN A 219 -5.50 23.13 -7.44
N GLU A 220 -5.47 24.18 -8.25
CA GLU A 220 -4.41 24.63 -9.16
C GLU A 220 -3.02 24.71 -8.49
N ASP A 221 -1.98 24.43 -9.28
CA ASP A 221 -0.63 25.00 -9.12
C ASP A 221 0.10 24.86 -7.76
N ALA A 222 -0.20 23.86 -6.94
CA ALA A 222 0.68 23.54 -5.81
C ALA A 222 2.06 23.11 -6.33
N SER A 223 3.13 23.82 -5.95
CA SER A 223 4.52 23.50 -6.33
C SER A 223 5.04 22.22 -5.67
N LEU A 224 4.42 21.80 -4.56
CA LEU A 224 4.71 20.58 -3.81
C LEU A 224 3.42 19.86 -3.41
N ARG A 225 3.34 18.55 -3.66
CA ARG A 225 2.25 17.70 -3.16
C ARG A 225 2.62 17.12 -1.82
N GLU A 226 1.70 17.18 -0.88
CA GLU A 226 1.86 16.45 0.38
C GLU A 226 1.97 14.95 0.12
N ILE A 227 2.95 14.31 0.75
CA ILE A 227 3.18 12.86 0.62
C ILE A 227 1.93 12.08 1.06
N SER A 228 1.26 12.51 2.13
CA SER A 228 -0.03 11.97 2.60
C SER A 228 -1.08 11.93 1.48
N ALA A 229 -1.21 13.00 0.69
CA ALA A 229 -2.15 13.08 -0.42
C ALA A 229 -1.79 12.12 -1.58
N VAL A 230 -0.48 11.95 -1.85
CA VAL A 230 -0.02 10.96 -2.86
C VAL A 230 -0.39 9.54 -2.44
N TYR A 231 -0.20 9.17 -1.17
CA TYR A 231 -0.56 7.84 -0.66
C TYR A 231 -2.08 7.64 -0.51
N GLY A 232 -2.80 8.67 -0.07
CA GLY A 232 -4.24 8.62 0.13
C GLY A 232 -5.08 8.60 -1.14
N SER A 233 -4.44 8.70 -2.30
CA SER A 233 -5.02 8.56 -3.64
C SER A 233 -4.62 7.27 -4.36
N LEU A 234 -3.86 6.37 -3.70
CA LEU A 234 -3.51 5.09 -4.29
C LEU A 234 -4.76 4.18 -4.35
N PRO A 235 -5.13 3.62 -5.51
CA PRO A 235 -6.25 2.69 -5.66
C PRO A 235 -6.09 1.45 -4.80
N GLU A 236 -7.18 0.87 -4.32
CA GLU A 236 -7.11 -0.39 -3.57
C GLU A 236 -6.52 -1.52 -4.42
N PRO A 237 -5.66 -2.39 -3.86
CA PRO A 237 -5.17 -3.56 -4.57
C PRO A 237 -6.33 -4.50 -4.88
N GLU A 238 -6.33 -5.13 -6.05
CA GLU A 238 -7.36 -6.11 -6.36
C GLU A 238 -7.09 -7.40 -5.58
N PRO A 239 -8.07 -7.87 -4.81
CA PRO A 239 -7.96 -9.15 -4.15
C PRO A 239 -7.99 -10.29 -5.17
N PRO A 240 -7.48 -11.48 -4.82
CA PRO A 240 -7.64 -12.68 -5.63
C PRO A 240 -9.10 -13.11 -5.74
N ASP A 241 -9.49 -13.62 -6.90
CA ASP A 241 -10.88 -13.91 -7.28
C ASP A 241 -11.64 -14.79 -6.27
N GLN A 242 -10.95 -15.75 -5.65
CA GLN A 242 -11.55 -16.72 -4.73
C GLN A 242 -11.40 -16.35 -3.25
N LEU A 243 -10.67 -15.29 -2.90
CA LEU A 243 -10.38 -14.96 -1.51
C LEU A 243 -11.67 -14.76 -0.70
N ARG A 244 -12.63 -13.99 -1.23
CA ARG A 244 -13.92 -13.76 -0.59
C ARG A 244 -14.66 -15.08 -0.34
N GLN A 245 -14.76 -15.92 -1.36
CA GLN A 245 -15.51 -17.18 -1.28
C GLN A 245 -14.88 -18.14 -0.26
N ARG A 246 -13.55 -18.29 -0.26
CA ARG A 246 -12.82 -19.11 0.72
C ARG A 246 -13.01 -18.60 2.14
N LEU A 247 -12.93 -17.28 2.35
CA LEU A 247 -13.18 -16.68 3.66
C LEU A 247 -14.61 -16.96 4.14
N LEU A 248 -15.63 -16.74 3.30
CA LEU A 248 -17.02 -16.98 3.68
C LEU A 248 -17.32 -18.47 3.94
N ALA A 249 -16.80 -19.37 3.11
CA ALA A 249 -16.99 -20.81 3.26
C ALA A 249 -16.39 -21.36 4.56
N ARG A 250 -15.34 -20.72 5.08
CA ARG A 250 -14.69 -21.11 6.33
C ARG A 250 -15.52 -20.82 7.59
N PHE A 251 -16.44 -19.87 7.50
CA PHE A 251 -17.32 -19.47 8.62
C PHE A 251 -18.81 -19.71 8.30
N ALA A 252 -19.08 -20.63 7.37
CA ALA A 252 -20.40 -21.20 7.12
C ALA A 252 -20.68 -22.32 8.11
#